data_AF-A0A953NF04-F1
#
_entry.id   AF-A0A953NF04-F1
#
_cell.length_a   1.000
_cell.length_b   1.000
_cell.length_c   1.000
_cell.angle_alpha   90.00
_cell.angle_beta   90.00
_cell.angle_gamma   90.00
#
_symmetry.space_group_name_H-M   'P 1'
#
loop_
_entity.id
_entity.type
_entity.pdbx_description
1 polymer ?
#
loop_
_entity_poly.entity_id
_entity_poly.type
_entity_poly.pdbx_seq_one_letter_code
_entity_poly.pdbx_strand_id
1 'polypeptide(L)'
;MKEDLKAVGIECVIDKVPADKYLKPESIAKCHIFISGWVADTGDADNYLEPLFNPANFTDFTGYENQEVLELMARAKTIVNPEKRIEMYKKIQEIIVDDAPWVFLYHPQSGFAAHKHLAGVRLSSLGKTKFDDIMIIE
;
A
#
# COMPACT_ATOMS: atom_id res chain seq x y z
N MET A 1 9.34 0.09 16.67
CA MET A 1 10.31 0.68 15.71
C MET A 1 11.41 1.50 16.39
N LYS A 2 11.12 2.67 17.00
CA LYS A 2 12.18 3.49 17.64
C LYS A 2 12.97 2.72 18.71
N GLU A 3 12.27 1.97 19.56
CA GLU A 3 12.88 1.13 20.59
C GLU A 3 13.69 -0.04 19.98
N ASP A 4 13.14 -0.70 18.96
CA ASP A 4 13.81 -1.80 18.24
C ASP A 4 15.09 -1.34 17.55
N LEU A 5 15.05 -0.19 16.86
CA LEU A 5 16.23 0.43 16.23
C LEU A 5 17.28 0.79 17.28
N LYS A 6 16.87 1.34 18.42
CA LYS A 6 17.77 1.64 19.53
C LYS A 6 18.44 0.37 20.09
N ALA A 7 17.72 -0.74 20.16
CA ALA A 7 18.25 -2.02 20.64
C ALA A 7 19.38 -2.56 19.75
N VAL A 8 19.41 -2.20 18.47
CA VAL A 8 20.49 -2.54 17.52
C VAL A 8 21.49 -1.39 17.31
N GLY A 9 21.44 -0.34 18.14
CA GLY A 9 22.40 0.76 18.13
C GLY A 9 22.10 1.88 17.11
N ILE A 10 20.89 1.91 16.54
CA ILE A 10 20.45 2.96 15.60
C ILE A 10 19.58 3.97 16.34
N GLU A 11 20.01 5.23 16.38
CA GLU A 11 19.22 6.32 16.94
C GLU A 11 18.17 6.82 15.93
N CYS A 12 16.90 6.73 16.31
CA CYS A 12 15.78 7.23 15.49
C CYS A 12 15.21 8.52 16.08
N VAL A 13 15.33 9.61 15.33
CA VAL A 13 14.74 10.92 15.61
C VAL A 13 13.42 11.05 14.85
N ILE A 14 12.35 11.43 15.55
CA ILE A 14 11.02 11.60 14.95
C ILE A 14 10.89 13.06 14.51
N ASP A 15 10.73 13.27 13.21
CA ASP A 15 10.36 14.57 12.65
C ASP A 15 8.84 14.66 12.47
N LYS A 16 8.25 15.79 12.86
CA LYS A 16 6.80 16.04 12.74
C LYS A 16 6.55 16.91 11.53
N VAL A 17 6.01 16.30 10.48
CA VAL A 17 5.67 16.99 9.23
C VAL A 17 4.16 17.31 9.21
N PRO A 18 3.75 18.54 8.83
CA PRO A 18 2.34 18.86 8.59
C PRO A 18 1.69 17.89 7.58
N ALA A 19 0.43 17.53 7.82
CA ALA A 19 -0.25 16.49 7.05
C ALA A 19 -0.30 16.77 5.54
N ASP A 20 -0.48 18.03 5.14
CA ASP A 20 -0.49 18.50 3.75
C ASP A 20 0.86 18.34 3.04
N LYS A 21 1.93 18.18 3.81
CA LYS A 21 3.31 18.03 3.33
C LYS A 21 3.87 16.62 3.51
N TYR A 22 3.18 15.72 4.21
CA TYR A 22 3.76 14.47 4.69
C TYR A 22 4.21 13.54 3.54
N LEU A 23 3.33 13.21 2.58
CA LEU A 23 3.67 12.42 1.38
C LEU A 23 4.01 13.32 0.18
N LYS A 24 4.90 14.28 0.39
CA LYS A 24 5.46 15.11 -0.70
C LYS A 24 6.91 14.70 -0.95
N PRO A 25 7.37 14.64 -2.21
CA PRO A 25 8.75 14.27 -2.53
C PRO A 25 9.79 15.07 -1.74
N GLU A 26 9.56 16.36 -1.50
CA GLU A 26 10.46 17.24 -0.76
C GLU A 26 10.55 16.92 0.74
N SER A 27 9.52 16.32 1.31
CA SER A 27 9.50 15.87 2.71
C SER A 27 10.13 14.49 2.84
N ILE A 28 9.79 13.58 1.90
CA ILE A 28 10.33 12.22 1.86
C ILE A 28 11.85 12.24 1.65
N ALA A 29 12.34 13.08 0.73
CA ALA A 29 13.78 13.21 0.46
C ALA A 29 14.62 13.70 1.66
N LYS A 30 14.00 14.22 2.72
CA LYS A 30 14.68 14.65 3.95
C LYS A 30 14.76 13.55 5.02
N CYS A 31 14.09 12.43 4.81
CA CYS A 31 13.95 11.37 5.81
C CYS A 31 14.67 10.10 5.35
N HIS A 32 15.29 9.38 6.29
CA HIS A 32 15.86 8.05 6.02
C HIS A 32 14.77 6.97 5.94
N ILE A 33 13.71 7.13 6.74
CA ILE A 33 12.53 6.25 6.78
C ILE A 33 11.27 7.10 6.99
N PHE A 34 10.16 6.67 6.43
CA PHE A 34 8.84 7.27 6.63
C PHE A 34 7.79 6.16 6.71
N ILE A 35 6.63 6.47 7.29
CA ILE A 35 5.51 5.52 7.35
C ILE A 35 4.53 5.89 6.25
N SER A 36 4.16 4.92 5.41
CA SER A 36 3.14 5.09 4.39
C SER A 36 2.20 3.88 4.38
N GLY A 37 1.07 4.03 3.71
CA GLY A 37 0.11 2.98 3.46
C GLY A 37 -0.49 3.12 2.07
N TRP A 38 -1.02 2.03 1.55
CA TRP A 38 -1.68 1.99 0.26
C TRP A 38 -3.02 1.26 0.38
N VAL A 39 -4.01 1.76 -0.33
CA VAL A 39 -5.31 1.09 -0.53
C VAL A 39 -5.52 1.01 -2.02
N ALA A 40 -5.75 -0.18 -2.55
CA ALA A 40 -6.02 -0.33 -3.97
C ALA A 40 -7.31 0.40 -4.37
N ASP A 41 -7.27 1.00 -5.55
CA ASP A 41 -8.38 1.59 -6.28
C ASP A 41 -9.13 0.56 -7.14
N THR A 42 -8.51 -0.60 -7.40
CA THR A 42 -9.13 -1.71 -8.14
C THR A 42 -8.97 -3.04 -7.41
N GLY A 43 -9.66 -4.09 -7.88
CA GLY A 43 -9.50 -5.44 -7.35
C GLY A 43 -8.27 -6.18 -7.90
N ASP A 44 -7.43 -5.54 -8.72
CA ASP A 44 -6.28 -6.18 -9.35
C ASP A 44 -5.00 -5.98 -8.52
N ALA A 45 -4.19 -7.03 -8.40
CA ALA A 45 -2.93 -7.00 -7.66
C ALA A 45 -1.90 -6.04 -8.28
N ASP A 46 -1.98 -5.81 -9.59
CA ASP A 46 -1.15 -4.82 -10.29
C ASP A 46 -1.31 -3.41 -9.72
N ASN A 47 -2.47 -3.09 -9.15
CA ASN A 47 -2.74 -1.80 -8.53
C ASN A 47 -2.07 -1.63 -7.15
N TYR A 48 -1.35 -2.64 -6.66
CA TYR A 48 -0.32 -2.49 -5.64
C TYR A 48 1.08 -2.45 -6.26
N LEU A 49 1.39 -3.37 -7.18
CA LEU A 49 2.75 -3.54 -7.68
C LEU A 49 3.23 -2.36 -8.52
N GLU A 50 2.46 -1.97 -9.53
CA GLU A 50 2.85 -0.92 -10.48
C GLU A 50 3.07 0.44 -9.80
N PRO A 51 2.16 0.95 -8.94
CA PRO A 51 2.36 2.25 -8.35
C PRO A 51 3.49 2.30 -7.31
N LEU A 52 3.84 1.16 -6.69
CA LEU A 52 4.67 1.13 -5.48
C LEU A 52 6.07 0.56 -5.70
N PHE A 53 6.28 -0.24 -6.75
CA PHE A 53 7.53 -0.96 -7.02
C PHE A 53 8.01 -0.80 -8.47
N ASN A 54 7.60 0.30 -9.13
CA ASN A 54 8.16 0.72 -10.40
C ASN A 54 8.64 2.18 -10.26
N PRO A 55 9.95 2.44 -10.43
CA PRO A 55 10.54 3.77 -10.19
C PRO A 55 10.08 4.81 -11.22
N ALA A 56 9.44 4.41 -12.32
CA ALA A 56 8.80 5.32 -13.26
C ALA A 56 7.52 5.97 -12.69
N ASN A 57 6.94 5.42 -11.61
CA ASN A 57 5.73 5.95 -10.98
C ASN A 57 6.06 6.92 -9.85
N PHE A 58 5.40 8.07 -9.83
CA PHE A 58 5.62 9.12 -8.83
C PHE A 58 5.22 8.70 -7.39
N THR A 59 4.48 7.61 -7.26
CA THR A 59 4.04 7.01 -5.99
C THR A 59 5.02 5.99 -5.43
N ASP A 60 6.04 5.56 -6.20
CA ASP A 60 7.17 4.84 -5.64
C ASP A 60 8.10 5.83 -4.96
N PHE A 61 7.85 6.01 -3.68
CA PHE A 61 8.63 6.90 -2.82
C PHE A 61 10.00 6.33 -2.43
N THR A 62 10.22 5.03 -2.64
CA THR A 62 11.48 4.35 -2.31
C THR A 62 12.46 4.33 -3.47
N GLY A 63 11.98 4.52 -4.70
CA GLY A 63 12.79 4.42 -5.91
C GLY A 63 13.38 3.03 -6.10
N TYR A 64 12.64 1.99 -5.67
CA TYR A 64 13.10 0.62 -5.74
C TYR A 64 13.18 0.17 -7.20
N GLU A 65 14.36 -0.25 -7.63
CA GLU A 65 14.62 -0.64 -9.01
C GLU A 65 15.23 -2.05 -9.05
N ASN A 66 14.43 -3.01 -9.48
CA ASN A 66 14.88 -4.37 -9.77
C ASN A 66 14.38 -4.78 -11.17
N GLN A 67 15.31 -4.97 -12.09
CA GLN A 67 15.00 -5.25 -13.50
C GLN A 67 14.18 -6.54 -13.67
N GLU A 68 14.44 -7.58 -12.87
CA GLU A 68 13.67 -8.83 -12.91
C GLU A 68 12.22 -8.59 -12.47
N VAL A 69 12.01 -7.84 -11.39
CA VAL A 69 10.68 -7.45 -10.92
C VAL A 69 9.91 -6.70 -12.00
N LEU A 70 10.54 -5.71 -12.64
CA LEU A 70 9.92 -4.92 -13.72
C LEU A 70 9.52 -5.81 -14.91
N GLU A 71 10.38 -6.73 -15.32
CA GLU A 71 10.07 -7.67 -16.41
C GLU A 71 8.94 -8.63 -16.05
N LEU A 72 8.94 -9.18 -14.84
CA LEU A 72 7.90 -10.09 -14.37
C LEU A 72 6.55 -9.37 -14.26
N MET A 73 6.53 -8.13 -13.75
CA MET A 73 5.32 -7.29 -13.69
C MET A 73 4.77 -7.01 -15.09
N ALA A 74 5.64 -6.63 -16.04
CA ALA A 74 5.24 -6.41 -17.43
C ALA A 74 4.64 -7.67 -18.07
N ARG A 75 5.24 -8.85 -17.81
CA ARG A 75 4.71 -10.14 -18.29
C ARG A 75 3.38 -10.49 -17.62
N ALA A 76 3.24 -10.29 -16.30
CA ALA A 76 2.04 -10.61 -15.54
C ALA A 76 0.78 -9.93 -16.10
N LYS A 77 0.91 -8.68 -16.57
CA LYS A 77 -0.16 -7.90 -17.21
C LYS A 77 -0.72 -8.55 -18.49
N THR A 78 0.08 -9.37 -19.16
CA THR A 78 -0.32 -10.04 -20.41
C THR A 78 -0.99 -11.41 -20.18
N ILE A 79 -0.93 -11.95 -18.95
CA ILE A 79 -1.45 -13.28 -18.63
C ILE A 79 -2.96 -13.22 -18.40
N VAL A 80 -3.72 -13.90 -19.27
CA VAL A 80 -5.19 -14.02 -19.15
C VAL A 80 -5.61 -15.07 -18.13
N ASN A 81 -4.86 -16.18 -18.01
CA ASN A 81 -5.20 -17.26 -17.08
C ASN A 81 -4.97 -16.81 -15.63
N PRO A 82 -6.00 -16.80 -14.76
CA PRO A 82 -5.87 -16.28 -13.40
C PRO A 82 -4.87 -17.03 -12.53
N GLU A 83 -4.80 -18.36 -12.64
CA GLU A 83 -3.91 -19.20 -11.83
C GLU A 83 -2.43 -18.91 -12.15
N LYS A 84 -2.09 -18.85 -13.45
CA LYS A 84 -0.75 -18.48 -13.91
C LYS A 84 -0.38 -17.06 -13.49
N ARG A 85 -1.35 -16.14 -13.48
CA ARG A 85 -1.13 -14.76 -13.05
C ARG A 85 -0.86 -14.68 -11.54
N ILE A 86 -1.57 -15.47 -10.74
CA ILE A 86 -1.33 -15.61 -9.30
C ILE A 86 0.07 -16.17 -9.03
N GLU A 87 0.49 -17.22 -9.74
CA GLU A 87 1.84 -17.78 -9.60
C GLU A 87 2.92 -16.75 -9.92
N MET A 88 2.72 -15.93 -10.95
CA MET A 88 3.64 -14.85 -11.31
C MET A 88 3.73 -13.79 -10.20
N TYR A 89 2.58 -13.35 -9.66
CA TYR A 89 2.58 -12.36 -8.58
C TYR A 89 3.22 -12.87 -7.30
N LYS A 90 3.13 -14.16 -6.99
CA LYS A 90 3.84 -14.75 -5.85
C LYS A 90 5.35 -14.63 -6.00
N LYS A 91 5.89 -14.96 -7.18
CA LYS A 91 7.33 -14.83 -7.46
C LYS A 91 7.81 -13.38 -7.36
N ILE A 92 7.02 -12.44 -7.89
CA ILE A 92 7.32 -11.00 -7.76
C ILE A 92 7.39 -10.60 -6.28
N GLN A 93 6.42 -11.05 -5.49
CA GLN A 93 6.39 -10.75 -4.05
C GLN A 93 7.55 -11.39 -3.28
N GLU A 94 7.96 -12.60 -3.62
CA GLU A 94 9.14 -13.26 -3.03
C GLU A 94 10.40 -12.40 -3.24
N ILE A 95 10.66 -11.96 -4.47
CA ILE A 95 11.82 -11.10 -4.77
C ILE A 95 11.74 -9.77 -4.00
N ILE A 96 10.57 -9.12 -4.00
CA ILE A 96 10.39 -7.85 -3.28
C ILE A 96 10.60 -8.02 -1.77
N VAL A 97 10.12 -9.11 -1.18
CA VAL A 97 10.30 -9.38 0.25
C VAL A 97 11.77 -9.67 0.57
N ASP A 98 12.46 -10.42 -0.27
CA ASP A 98 13.87 -10.75 -0.11
C ASP A 98 14.78 -9.53 -0.25
N ASP A 99 14.49 -8.63 -1.20
CA ASP A 99 15.21 -7.37 -1.39
C ASP A 99 14.95 -6.35 -0.26
N ALA A 100 13.88 -6.56 0.51
CA ALA A 100 13.49 -5.76 1.67
C ALA A 100 13.52 -4.23 1.46
N PRO A 101 12.94 -3.68 0.36
CA PRO A 101 12.87 -2.24 0.17
C PRO A 101 12.02 -1.58 1.26
N TRP A 102 11.05 -2.32 1.80
CA TRP A 102 10.11 -1.87 2.83
C TRP A 102 10.13 -2.81 4.03
N VAL A 103 9.75 -2.28 5.19
CA VAL A 103 9.34 -3.10 6.34
C VAL A 103 7.82 -3.23 6.30
N PHE A 104 7.31 -4.36 5.81
CA PHE A 104 5.87 -4.64 5.77
C PHE A 104 5.31 -4.84 7.19
N LEU A 105 4.37 -3.99 7.60
CA LEU A 105 3.87 -3.98 8.99
C LEU A 105 2.59 -4.80 9.17
N TYR A 106 1.51 -4.44 8.46
CA TYR A 106 0.20 -5.07 8.61
C TYR A 106 -0.76 -4.68 7.47
N HIS A 107 -1.86 -5.44 7.36
CA HIS A 107 -3.04 -5.05 6.57
C HIS A 107 -4.14 -4.54 7.51
N PRO A 108 -4.56 -3.27 7.41
CA PRO A 108 -5.56 -2.71 8.32
C PRO A 108 -6.93 -3.38 8.13
N GLN A 109 -7.57 -3.74 9.24
CA GLN A 109 -8.98 -4.12 9.22
C GLN A 109 -9.85 -2.86 9.30
N SER A 110 -10.81 -2.76 8.39
CA SER A 110 -11.75 -1.65 8.35
C SER A 110 -13.12 -2.10 8.85
N GLY A 111 -13.80 -1.22 9.59
CA GLY A 111 -15.16 -1.42 10.08
C GLY A 111 -15.90 -0.08 10.15
N PHE A 112 -17.21 -0.13 10.29
CA PHE A 112 -18.03 1.06 10.48
C PHE A 112 -18.89 0.92 11.74
N ALA A 113 -19.19 2.04 12.37
CA ALA A 113 -20.23 2.16 13.36
C ALA A 113 -21.37 2.98 12.75
N ALA A 114 -22.60 2.45 12.81
CA ALA A 114 -23.79 3.13 12.32
C ALA A 114 -24.81 3.27 13.46
N HIS A 115 -25.59 4.35 13.41
CA HIS A 115 -26.73 4.51 14.30
C HIS A 115 -27.76 3.41 14.02
N LYS A 116 -28.50 2.95 15.05
CA LYS A 116 -29.56 1.92 14.90
C LYS A 116 -30.67 2.30 13.92
N HIS A 117 -30.80 3.58 13.61
CA HIS A 117 -31.76 4.15 12.66
C HIS A 117 -31.19 4.29 11.25
N LEU A 118 -30.04 3.69 10.95
CA LEU A 118 -29.47 3.66 9.60
C LEU A 118 -29.50 2.23 9.07
N ALA A 119 -30.17 2.06 7.93
CA ALA A 119 -30.16 0.83 7.14
C ALA A 119 -29.33 1.00 5.87
N GLY A 120 -28.81 -0.11 5.33
CA GLY A 120 -28.12 -0.12 4.03
C GLY A 120 -26.66 0.33 4.05
N VAL A 121 -26.09 0.64 5.22
CA VAL A 121 -24.66 0.96 5.34
C VAL A 121 -23.81 -0.24 4.97
N ARG A 122 -23.02 -0.11 3.91
CA ARG A 122 -22.09 -1.14 3.43
C ARG A 122 -20.73 -0.52 3.15
N LEU A 123 -19.69 -1.22 3.57
CA LEU A 123 -18.31 -0.90 3.19
C LEU A 123 -17.96 -1.69 1.92
N SER A 124 -17.43 -1.02 0.90
CA SER A 124 -16.93 -1.71 -0.29
C SER A 124 -15.62 -2.45 0.03
N SER A 125 -15.22 -3.38 -0.84
CA SER A 125 -13.90 -4.03 -0.76
C SER A 125 -12.72 -3.06 -0.88
N LEU A 126 -12.96 -1.81 -1.32
CA LEU A 126 -11.98 -0.74 -1.42
C LEU A 126 -12.07 0.25 -0.25
N GLY A 127 -12.80 -0.09 0.82
CA GLY A 127 -12.93 0.75 2.02
C GLY A 127 -13.80 2.00 1.84
N LYS A 128 -14.58 2.10 0.75
CA LYS A 128 -15.46 3.25 0.48
C LYS A 128 -16.90 2.96 0.91
N THR A 129 -17.57 3.95 1.49
CA THR A 129 -19.01 3.90 1.78
C THR A 129 -19.80 4.42 0.59
N LYS A 130 -20.79 3.65 0.14
CA LYS A 130 -21.79 4.13 -0.83
C LYS A 130 -22.96 4.74 -0.08
N PHE A 131 -23.22 6.03 -0.30
CA PHE A 131 -24.28 6.75 0.39
C PHE A 131 -25.66 6.50 -0.22
N ASP A 132 -25.73 6.14 -1.51
CA ASP A 132 -26.97 5.94 -2.26
C ASP A 132 -27.87 4.83 -1.67
N ASP A 133 -27.25 3.84 -1.01
CA ASP A 133 -27.95 2.71 -0.40
C ASP A 133 -28.38 3.00 1.07
N ILE A 134 -28.00 4.15 1.64
CA ILE A 134 -28.22 4.46 3.05
C ILE A 134 -29.59 5.11 3.25
N MET A 135 -30.39 4.52 4.13
CA MET A 135 -31.70 5.04 4.51
C MET A 135 -31.78 5.28 6.01
N ILE A 136 -32.51 6.33 6.39
CA ILE A 136 -32.92 6.54 7.78
C ILE A 136 -34.20 5.73 7.99
N ILE A 137 -34.19 4.86 9.00
CA ILE A 137 -35.33 4.03 9.41
C ILE A 137 -35.83 4.48 10.79
N GLU A 138 -37.14 4.48 10.97
CA GLU A 138 -37.78 4.78 12.27
C GLU A 138 -37.56 3.67 13.30
#